data_AF-A0A5C7V4M0-F1
#
_entry.id   AF-A0A5C7V4M0-F1
#
_cell.length_a   1.000
_cell.length_b   1.000
_cell.length_c   1.000
_cell.angle_alpha   90.00
_cell.angle_beta   90.00
_cell.angle_gamma   90.00
#
_symmetry.space_group_name_H-M   'P 1'
#
loop_
_entity.id
_entity.type
_entity.pdbx_description
1 polymer ?
#
loop_
_entity_poly.entity_id
_entity_poly.type
_entity_poly.pdbx_seq_one_letter_code
_entity_poly.pdbx_strand_id
1 'polypeptide(L)' 'MISADDLKTKGIACLEENLADKAQDFIAASEKQCFVVMTLEQYYYLREMEMQAALYQVKQNRSYGRCSNNAFDQYADNL' A
#
# COMPACT_ATOMS: atom_id res chain seq x y z
N MET A 1 -10.82 7.29 11.13
CA MET A 1 -9.85 6.61 11.99
C MET A 1 -10.63 5.75 12.95
N ILE A 2 -10.36 4.45 12.94
CA ILE A 2 -11.02 3.43 13.74
C ILE A 2 -10.17 3.18 14.98
N SER A 3 -10.76 3.28 16.16
CA SER A 3 -10.05 2.93 17.40
C SER A 3 -10.03 1.42 17.61
N ALA A 4 -9.02 0.91 18.33
CA ALA A 4 -9.01 -0.50 18.73
C ALA A 4 -10.23 -0.88 19.59
N ASP A 5 -10.79 0.06 20.35
CA ASP A 5 -11.98 -0.20 21.15
C ASP A 5 -13.26 -0.25 20.32
N ASP A 6 -13.39 0.57 19.27
CA ASP A 6 -14.45 0.42 18.27
C ASP A 6 -14.38 -0.95 17.61
N LEU A 7 -13.18 -1.39 17.24
CA LEU A 7 -12.99 -2.69 16.60
C LEU A 7 -13.36 -3.84 17.54
N LYS A 8 -12.99 -3.76 18.83
CA LYS A 8 -13.35 -4.79 19.83
C LYS A 8 -14.84 -4.86 20.11
N THR A 9 -15.53 -3.71 20.11
CA THR A 9 -16.93 -3.62 20.54
C THR A 9 -17.91 -3.83 19.39
N LYS A 10 -17.59 -3.32 18.19
CA LYS A 10 -18.47 -3.35 17.01
C LYS A 10 -18.04 -4.37 15.96
N GLY A 11 -16.82 -4.90 16.04
CA GLY A 11 -16.30 -5.88 15.09
C GLY A 11 -16.26 -5.32 13.66
N ILE A 12 -16.74 -6.11 12.70
CA ILE A 12 -16.71 -5.76 11.26
C ILE A 12 -17.57 -4.53 10.94
N ALA A 13 -18.66 -4.29 11.68
CA ALA A 13 -19.57 -3.18 11.41
C ALA A 13 -18.86 -1.82 11.45
N CYS A 14 -17.90 -1.62 12.36
CA CYS A 14 -17.14 -0.36 12.39
C CYS A 14 -16.25 -0.18 11.15
N LEU A 15 -15.81 -1.27 10.52
CA LEU A 15 -15.04 -1.20 9.27
C LEU A 15 -15.95 -0.78 8.12
N GLU A 16 -17.12 -1.41 7.99
CA GLU A 16 -18.12 -1.11 6.96
C GLU A 16 -18.61 0.33 7.05
N GLU A 17 -18.96 0.80 8.26
CA GLU A 17 -19.38 2.19 8.50
C GLU A 17 -18.29 3.20 8.13
N ASN A 18 -17.03 2.92 8.46
CA ASN A 18 -15.94 3.86 8.18
C ASN A 18 -15.50 3.86 6.71
N LEU A 19 -15.70 2.74 6.01
CA LEU A 19 -15.37 2.58 4.59
C LEU A 19 -16.53 2.91 3.64
N ALA A 20 -17.72 3.22 4.15
CA ALA A 20 -18.89 3.55 3.31
C ALA A 20 -18.60 4.68 2.31
N ASP A 21 -17.88 5.71 2.75
CA ASP A 21 -17.54 6.90 1.95
C ASP A 21 -16.02 7.09 1.81
N LYS A 22 -15.21 6.08 2.15
CA LYS A 22 -13.74 6.17 2.14
C LYS A 22 -13.13 4.95 1.49
N ALA A 23 -12.10 5.17 0.68
CA ALA A 23 -11.33 4.09 0.06
C ALA A 23 -10.51 3.28 1.10
N GLN A 24 -10.04 3.93 2.16
CA GLN A 24 -9.30 3.31 3.25
C GLN A 24 -9.46 4.12 4.55
N ASP A 25 -9.20 3.50 5.69
CA ASP A 25 -9.08 4.17 6.98
C ASP A 25 -7.98 3.52 7.85
N PHE A 26 -7.55 4.22 8.89
CA PHE A 26 -6.52 3.74 9.81
C PHE A 26 -7.15 3.11 11.05
N ILE A 27 -6.57 2.02 11.54
CA ILE A 27 -6.91 1.41 12.83
C ILE A 27 -5.76 1.69 13.80
N ALA A 28 -6.06 2.37 14.90
CA ALA A 28 -5.07 2.72 15.93
C ALA A 28 -5.33 1.98 17.25
N ALA A 29 -4.30 1.30 17.77
CA ALA A 29 -4.34 0.63 19.07
C ALA A 29 -3.51 1.34 20.17
N SER A 30 -2.64 2.28 19.79
CA SER A 30 -1.81 3.12 20.66
C SER A 30 -1.17 4.25 19.85
N GLU A 31 -0.26 5.03 20.45
CA GLU A 31 0.43 6.16 19.82
C GLU A 31 1.36 5.80 18.63
N LYS A 32 1.66 4.52 18.41
CA LYS A 32 2.75 4.13 17.49
C LYS A 32 2.41 3.05 16.45
N GLN A 33 1.34 2.29 16.63
CA GLN A 33 0.97 1.23 15.68
C GLN A 33 -0.38 1.54 15.03
N CYS A 34 -0.30 1.95 13.76
CA CYS A 34 -1.45 2.22 12.90
C CYS A 34 -1.51 1.13 11.82
N PHE A 35 -2.59 0.36 11.78
CA PHE A 35 -2.91 -0.50 10.65
C PHE A 35 -3.73 0.30 9.63
N VAL A 36 -3.79 -0.16 8.39
CA VAL A 36 -4.69 0.38 7.36
C VAL A 36 -5.69 -0.70 6.98
N VAL A 37 -6.96 -0.32 6.91
CA VAL A 37 -8.04 -1.14 6.37
C VAL A 37 -8.58 -0.50 5.11
N MET A 38 -8.88 -1.31 4.11
CA MET A 38 -9.44 -0.89 2.82
C MET A 38 -10.22 -2.06 2.21
N THR A 39 -11.04 -1.77 1.20
CA THR A 39 -11.68 -2.84 0.42
C THR A 39 -10.64 -3.60 -0.40
N LEU A 40 -10.94 -4.86 -0.74
CA LEU A 40 -10.06 -5.64 -1.64
C LEU A 40 -9.94 -4.96 -3.01
N GLU A 41 -11.01 -4.34 -3.50
CA GLU A 41 -11.00 -3.57 -4.74
C GLU A 41 -9.96 -2.45 -4.69
N GLN A 42 -9.97 -1.63 -3.63
CA GLN A 42 -8.99 -0.56 -3.44
C GLN A 42 -7.56 -1.12 -3.31
N TYR A 43 -7.39 -2.22 -2.58
CA TYR A 43 -6.09 -2.89 -2.45
C TYR A 43 -5.55 -3.33 -3.81
N TYR A 44 -6.37 -3.99 -4.64
CA TYR A 44 -5.96 -4.44 -5.96
C TYR A 44 -5.64 -3.27 -6.88
N TYR A 45 -6.43 -2.19 -6.84
CA TYR A 45 -6.16 -0.98 -7.61
C TYR A 45 -4.78 -0.39 -7.28
N LEU A 46 -4.46 -0.19 -6.00
CA LEU A 46 -3.16 0.36 -5.60
C LEU A 46 -2.00 -0.58 -5.99
N ARG A 47 -2.18 -1.88 -5.79
CA ARG A 47 -1.18 -2.88 -6.16
C ARG A 47 -0.90 -2.87 -7.67
N GLU A 48 -1.95 -2.76 -8.49
CA GLU A 48 -1.79 -2.66 -9.93
C GLU A 48 -1.05 -1.38 -10.33
N MET A 49 -1.40 -0.24 -9.71
CA MET A 49 -0.72 1.03 -9.95
C MET A 49 0.78 0.97 -9.62
N GLU A 50 1.18 0.35 -8.50
CA GLU A 50 2.59 0.15 -8.18
C GLU A 50 3.31 -0.71 -9.24
N MET A 51 2.66 -1.79 -9.69
CA MET A 51 3.21 -2.63 -10.75
C MET A 51 3.37 -1.87 -12.07
N GLN A 52 2.38 -1.05 -12.44
CA GLN A 52 2.45 -0.21 -13.65
C GLN A 52 3.56 0.84 -13.55
N ALA A 53 3.73 1.47 -12.39
CA ALA A 53 4.82 2.42 -12.15
C ALA A 53 6.20 1.76 -12.29
N ALA A 54 6.39 0.57 -11.70
CA ALA A 54 7.62 -0.20 -11.85
C ALA A 54 7.90 -0.56 -13.32
N LEU A 55 6.86 -0.99 -14.06
CA LEU A 55 6.98 -1.29 -15.49
C LEU A 55 7.35 -0.05 -16.30
N TYR A 56 6.73 1.09 -16.01
CA TYR A 56 7.04 2.36 -16.67
C TYR A 56 8.50 2.77 -16.42
N GLN A 57 8.97 2.65 -15.18
CA GLN A 57 10.37 2.93 -14.81
C GLN A 57 11.35 2.04 -15.57
N VAL A 58 11.06 0.74 -15.69
CA VAL A 58 11.90 -0.20 -16.47
C VAL A 58 11.91 0.17 -17.96
N LYS A 59 10.76 0.48 -18.56
CA LYS A 59 10.68 0.91 -19.96
C LYS A 59 11.46 2.20 -20.19
N GLN A 60 11.33 3.15 -19.27
CA GLN A 60 12.05 4.42 -19.31
C GLN A 60 13.56 4.20 -19.24
N ASN A 61 14.04 3.41 -18.28
CA ASN A 61 15.46 3.07 -18.15
C ASN A 61 16.01 2.42 -19.42
N ARG A 62 15.26 1.48 -20.01
CA ARG A 62 15.63 0.87 -21.29
C ARG A 62 15.73 1.89 -22.43
N SER A 63 14.76 2.80 -22.54
CA SER A 63 14.76 3.83 -23.59
C SER A 63 15.92 4.83 -23.47
N TYR A 64 16.36 5.13 -22.24
CA TYR A 64 17.50 6.01 -21.97
C TYR A 64 18.85 5.27 -21.90
N GLY A 65 18.91 3.97 -22.23
CA GLY A 65 20.13 3.17 -22.15
C GLY A 65 20.67 2.98 -20.72
N ARG A 66 19.85 3.24 -19.70
CA ARG A 66 20.17 3.10 -18.27
C ARG A 66 19.91 1.67 -17.78
N CYS A 67 20.47 0.69 -18.47
CA CYS A 67 20.45 -0.72 -18.06
C CYS A 67 21.89 -1.17 -17.83
N SER A 68 22.31 -1.32 -16.57
CA SER A 68 23.59 -1.91 -16.22
C SER A 68 23.51 -3.44 -16.24
N ASN A 69 24.52 -4.12 -16.78
CA ASN A 69 24.60 -5.59 -16.76
C ASN A 69 24.68 -6.18 -15.33
N ASN A 70 24.97 -5.34 -14.31
CA ASN A 70 25.04 -5.71 -12.89
C ASN A 70 23.91 -5.08 -12.04
N ALA A 71 22.73 -4.85 -12.61
CA ALA A 71 21.62 -4.18 -11.89
C ALA A 71 21.24 -4.85 -10.55
N PHE A 72 21.53 -6.15 -10.39
CA PHE A 72 21.35 -6.88 -9.13
C PHE A 72 22.32 -6.43 -8.03
N ASP A 73 23.59 -6.17 -8.35
CA ASP A 73 24.62 -5.76 -7.38
C ASP A 73 24.32 -4.35 -6.84
N GLN A 74 23.92 -3.42 -7.71
CA GLN A 74 23.56 -2.05 -7.29
C GLN A 74 22.30 -1.98 -6.41
N TYR A 75 21.35 -2.90 -6.54
CA TYR A 75 20.18 -2.94 -5.66
C TYR A 75 20.51 -3.50 -4.28
N ALA A 76 21.48 -4.43 -4.19
CA ALA A 76 21.94 -5.01 -2.94
C ALA A 76 22.74 -4.02 -2.08
N ASP A 77 23.46 -3.09 -2.69
CA ASP A 77 24.26 -2.06 -1.99
C ASP A 77 23.41 -0.90 -1.41
N ASN A 78 22.14 -0.78 -1.80
CA ASN A 78 21.24 0.31 -1.38
C ASN A 78 20.20 -0.12 -0.32
N LEU A 79 20.38 -1.30 0.28
CA LEU A 79 19.57 -1.89 1.35
C LEU A 79 20.35 -1.90 2.67
#